data_AF-A0A445DNM5-F1
#
_entry.id   AF-A0A445DNM5-F1
#
_cell.length_a   1.000
_cell.length_b   1.000
_cell.length_c   1.000
_cell.angle_alpha   90.00
_cell.angle_beta   90.00
_cell.angle_gamma   90.00
#
_symmetry.space_group_name_H-M   'P 1'
#
loop_
_entity.id
_entity.type
_entity.pdbx_description
1 polymer ?
#
loop_
_entity_poly.entity_id
_entity_poly.type
_entity_poly.pdbx_seq_one_letter_code
_entity_poly.pdbx_strand_id
1 'polypeptide(L)'
;MLCLFKIPSIIAGVQPEEFYEDMQFWRSAVNNYWSLLTPLIFSDHPKRPGDEDPMPPYNMIRNVMDMNANYGGLNAALLEEKKSVWVMNVVPARATNALPLILDRGFVGVMHDWCEPFPTYPRTYDMLHANGLISHLASESCNMLELFLEMDRILRPEGWIILSDTMWAIELARKLATQLRWEARLIDLQNGSDQRLLVCQKQFVKIELDPSDK
;
A
#
# COMPACT_ATOMS: atom_id res chain seq x y z
N MET A 1 3.77 -32.96 18.65
CA MET A 1 2.81 -32.03 19.26
C MET A 1 2.52 -30.95 18.22
N LEU A 2 1.55 -31.20 17.33
CA LEU A 2 1.13 -30.19 16.35
C LEU A 2 0.38 -29.11 17.12
N CYS A 3 0.92 -27.89 17.17
CA CYS A 3 0.07 -26.73 17.38
C CYS A 3 -0.88 -26.67 16.19
N LEU A 4 -2.09 -27.21 16.37
CA LEU A 4 -3.24 -26.82 15.59
C LEU A 4 -3.28 -25.29 15.66
N PHE A 5 -3.03 -24.63 14.52
CA PHE A 5 -3.45 -23.26 14.29
C PHE A 5 -4.93 -23.23 14.63
N LYS A 6 -5.23 -22.81 15.85
CA LYS A 6 -6.58 -22.62 16.32
C LYS A 6 -7.06 -21.41 15.53
N ILE A 7 -7.70 -21.67 14.39
CA ILE A 7 -8.46 -20.67 13.64
C ILE A 7 -9.33 -20.00 14.71
N PRO A 8 -9.16 -18.70 15.00
CA PRO A 8 -10.02 -18.02 15.95
C PRO A 8 -11.42 -18.09 15.37
N SER A 9 -12.19 -19.01 15.93
CA SER A 9 -13.54 -19.29 15.51
C SER A 9 -14.36 -18.08 15.93
N ILE A 10 -14.99 -17.41 14.97
CA ILE A 10 -16.17 -16.54 15.22
C ILE A 10 -15.86 -15.21 15.94
N ILE A 11 -14.68 -14.59 15.77
CA ILE A 11 -14.41 -13.29 16.43
C ILE A 11 -14.99 -12.08 15.65
N ALA A 12 -15.30 -12.21 14.36
CA ALA A 12 -15.79 -11.08 13.55
C ALA A 12 -16.88 -11.40 12.51
N GLY A 13 -17.51 -12.59 12.55
CA GLY A 13 -18.50 -13.00 11.53
C GLY A 13 -17.92 -13.32 10.14
N VAL A 14 -16.58 -13.34 10.02
CA VAL A 14 -15.85 -13.68 8.79
C VAL A 14 -15.91 -15.19 8.54
N GLN A 15 -16.22 -15.60 7.32
CA GLN A 15 -16.17 -16.99 6.91
C GLN A 15 -14.70 -17.45 6.76
N PRO A 16 -14.31 -18.62 7.31
CA PRO A 16 -12.94 -19.11 7.18
C PRO A 16 -12.44 -19.18 5.73
N GLU A 17 -13.32 -19.52 4.80
CA GLU A 17 -13.02 -19.65 3.37
C GLU A 17 -12.54 -18.33 2.77
N GLU A 18 -13.25 -17.22 3.02
CA GLU A 18 -12.89 -15.88 2.54
C GLU A 18 -11.51 -15.45 3.04
N PHE A 19 -11.19 -15.80 4.29
CA PHE A 19 -9.89 -15.51 4.89
C PHE A 19 -8.75 -16.31 4.23
N TYR A 20 -8.98 -17.58 3.91
CA TYR A 20 -7.98 -18.40 3.22
C TYR A 20 -7.75 -17.94 1.77
N GLU A 21 -8.81 -17.55 1.08
CA GLU A 21 -8.73 -17.01 -0.29
C GLU A 21 -7.93 -15.71 -0.32
N ASP A 22 -8.19 -14.76 0.60
CA ASP A 22 -7.43 -13.51 0.71
C ASP A 22 -5.93 -13.79 0.96
N MET A 23 -5.60 -14.72 1.85
CA MET A 23 -4.21 -15.09 2.12
C MET A 23 -3.50 -15.68 0.90
N GLN A 24 -4.15 -16.56 0.14
CA GLN A 24 -3.58 -17.15 -1.08
C GLN A 24 -3.42 -16.10 -2.19
N PHE A 25 -4.40 -15.21 -2.32
CA PHE A 25 -4.33 -14.08 -3.24
C PHE A 25 -3.11 -13.21 -2.92
N TRP A 26 -2.92 -12.79 -1.67
CA TRP A 26 -1.81 -11.92 -1.28
C TRP A 26 -0.44 -12.57 -1.42
N ARG A 27 -0.31 -13.87 -1.13
CA ARG A 27 0.93 -14.62 -1.41
C ARG A 27 1.31 -14.55 -2.89
N SER A 28 0.35 -14.74 -3.78
CA SER A 28 0.57 -14.70 -5.23
C SER A 28 0.81 -13.27 -5.72
N ALA A 29 0.02 -12.32 -5.19
CA ALA A 29 0.09 -10.91 -5.54
C ALA A 29 1.43 -10.29 -5.13
N VAL A 30 1.91 -10.53 -3.91
CA VAL A 30 3.22 -10.05 -3.46
C VAL A 30 4.33 -10.60 -4.33
N ASN A 31 4.29 -11.88 -4.72
CA ASN A 31 5.29 -12.43 -5.64
C ASN A 31 5.28 -11.74 -7.02
N ASN A 32 4.10 -11.51 -7.59
CA ASN A 32 3.94 -10.79 -8.85
C ASN A 32 4.36 -9.31 -8.74
N TYR A 33 3.83 -8.58 -7.76
CA TYR A 33 4.22 -7.20 -7.45
C TYR A 33 5.71 -7.10 -7.25
N TRP A 34 6.31 -7.97 -6.44
CA TRP A 34 7.72 -7.88 -6.12
C TRP A 34 8.60 -8.15 -7.33
N SER A 35 8.23 -9.05 -8.24
CA SER A 35 8.96 -9.22 -9.50
C SER A 35 8.96 -7.93 -10.36
N LEU A 36 7.86 -7.17 -10.33
CA LEU A 36 7.70 -5.91 -11.07
C LEU A 36 8.40 -4.73 -10.36
N LEU A 37 8.44 -4.75 -9.03
CA LEU A 37 9.00 -3.70 -8.19
C LEU A 37 10.50 -3.91 -7.92
N THR A 38 11.02 -5.14 -7.97
CA THR A 38 12.44 -5.43 -7.69
C THR A 38 13.38 -4.62 -8.59
N PRO A 39 13.16 -4.49 -9.91
CA PRO A 39 14.01 -3.65 -10.76
C PRO A 39 13.85 -2.13 -10.50
N LEU A 40 12.70 -1.71 -9.98
CA LEU A 40 12.31 -0.29 -9.84
C LEU A 40 12.58 0.28 -8.44
N ILE A 41 12.57 -0.57 -7.43
CA ILE A 41 12.54 -0.21 -6.01
C ILE A 41 13.71 -0.87 -5.25
N PHE A 42 14.08 -2.10 -5.59
CA PHE A 42 15.10 -2.87 -4.88
C PHE A 42 16.29 -3.15 -5.78
N SER A 43 17.09 -2.12 -6.05
CA SER A 43 18.46 -2.30 -6.54
C SER A 43 19.31 -2.91 -5.42
N ASP A 44 19.17 -4.22 -5.20
CA ASP A 44 20.08 -4.96 -4.34
C ASP A 44 21.39 -5.19 -5.12
N HIS A 45 22.38 -4.33 -4.89
CA HIS A 45 23.77 -4.73 -5.09
C HIS A 45 24.18 -5.70 -3.97
N PRO A 46 24.96 -6.76 -4.27
CA PRO A 46 25.45 -7.69 -3.26
C PRO A 46 26.35 -6.96 -2.26
N LYS A 47 26.10 -7.18 -0.96
CA LYS A 47 26.93 -6.72 0.16
C LYS A 47 28.39 -7.17 -0.07
N ARG A 48 29.32 -6.24 -0.13
CA ARG A 48 30.75 -6.53 -0.02
C ARG A 48 31.07 -6.71 1.47
N PRO A 49 31.67 -7.84 1.89
CA PRO A 49 32.09 -8.00 3.28
C PRO A 49 33.33 -7.11 3.50
N GLY A 50 33.29 -6.20 4.47
CA GLY A 50 34.44 -5.35 4.73
C GLY A 50 34.22 -4.21 5.72
N ASP A 51 33.61 -3.10 5.31
CA ASP A 51 33.81 -1.82 6.01
C ASP A 51 32.49 -1.06 6.19
N GLU A 52 32.39 -0.41 7.36
CA GLU A 52 31.37 0.52 7.91
C GLU A 52 29.98 0.50 7.27
N ASP A 53 28.95 0.22 8.09
CA ASP A 53 27.53 0.11 7.70
C ASP A 53 27.18 1.08 6.56
N PRO A 54 26.97 0.58 5.33
CA PRO A 54 26.64 1.46 4.23
C PRO A 54 25.32 2.14 4.56
N MET A 55 25.26 3.46 4.39
CA MET A 55 23.98 4.17 4.47
C MET A 55 22.99 3.44 3.56
N PRO A 56 21.78 3.11 4.06
CA PRO A 56 20.83 2.36 3.27
C PRO A 56 20.57 3.11 1.95
N PRO A 57 20.47 2.38 0.82
CA PRO A 57 20.16 3.03 -0.44
C PRO A 57 18.88 3.86 -0.28
N TYR A 58 18.86 5.05 -0.87
CA TYR A 58 17.79 6.06 -0.76
C TYR A 58 16.40 5.57 -1.20
N ASN A 59 16.34 4.36 -1.75
CA ASN A 59 15.22 3.67 -2.37
C ASN A 59 14.76 2.42 -1.58
N MET A 60 15.27 2.20 -0.36
CA MET A 60 14.80 1.11 0.50
C MET A 60 13.45 1.47 1.15
N ILE A 61 12.37 0.83 0.71
CA ILE A 61 11.05 0.93 1.37
C ILE A 61 11.15 0.29 2.76
N ARG A 62 10.78 1.06 3.80
CA ARG A 62 10.74 0.57 5.19
C ARG A 62 9.39 0.78 5.85
N ASN A 63 8.70 1.87 5.51
CA ASN A 63 7.42 2.24 6.10
C ASN A 63 6.34 2.17 5.03
N VAL A 64 5.50 1.14 5.13
CA VAL A 64 4.38 0.89 4.25
C VAL A 64 3.09 1.21 4.99
N MET A 65 2.13 1.82 4.30
CA MET A 65 0.76 1.90 4.76
C MET A 65 -0.12 1.11 3.81
N ASP A 66 -0.86 0.14 4.35
CA ASP A 66 -1.92 -0.54 3.63
C ASP A 66 -3.24 0.16 3.96
N MET A 67 -3.73 0.96 3.02
CA MET A 67 -4.88 1.84 3.22
C MET A 67 -6.22 1.10 3.28
N ASN A 68 -6.28 -0.13 2.74
CA ASN A 68 -7.43 -1.01 2.83
C ASN A 68 -6.98 -2.44 3.12
N ALA A 69 -6.64 -2.69 4.38
CA ALA A 69 -5.93 -3.91 4.77
C ALA A 69 -6.81 -5.16 4.83
N ASN A 70 -8.15 -5.05 4.79
CA ASN A 70 -9.09 -6.16 5.03
C ASN A 70 -8.64 -7.01 6.25
N TYR A 71 -8.08 -8.20 6.01
CA TYR A 71 -7.62 -9.14 7.05
C TYR A 71 -6.10 -9.06 7.35
N GLY A 72 -5.41 -8.04 6.84
CA GLY A 72 -3.96 -7.87 6.96
C GLY A 72 -3.16 -8.81 6.05
N GLY A 73 -3.74 -9.19 4.90
CA GLY A 73 -3.15 -10.16 3.97
C GLY A 73 -1.82 -9.71 3.36
N LEU A 74 -1.70 -8.43 2.99
CA LEU A 74 -0.45 -7.86 2.48
C LEU A 74 0.68 -7.94 3.52
N ASN A 75 0.42 -7.52 4.76
CA ASN A 75 1.41 -7.56 5.85
C ASN A 75 1.86 -9.01 6.12
N ALA A 76 0.92 -9.95 6.15
CA ALA A 76 1.22 -11.37 6.31
C ALA A 76 2.12 -11.91 5.19
N ALA A 77 1.80 -11.61 3.93
CA ALA A 77 2.60 -12.04 2.79
C ALA A 77 4.00 -11.43 2.81
N LEU A 78 4.15 -10.15 3.17
CA LEU A 78 5.46 -9.49 3.31
C LEU A 78 6.32 -10.11 4.41
N LEU A 79 5.70 -10.50 5.53
CA LEU A 79 6.38 -11.19 6.63
C LEU A 79 6.85 -12.59 6.21
N GLU A 80 6.03 -13.34 5.48
CA GLU A 80 6.38 -14.67 4.97
C GLU A 80 7.56 -14.62 3.99
N GLU A 81 7.60 -13.59 3.13
CA GLU A 81 8.70 -13.31 2.20
C GLU A 81 9.94 -12.69 2.90
N LYS A 82 9.94 -12.64 4.25
CA LYS A 82 11.04 -12.14 5.10
C LYS A 82 11.50 -10.72 4.75
N LYS A 83 10.58 -9.85 4.34
CA LYS A 83 10.89 -8.45 4.05
C LYS A 83 10.98 -7.64 5.34
N SER A 84 12.02 -6.80 5.45
CA SER A 84 12.21 -5.91 6.61
C SER A 84 11.42 -4.61 6.43
N VAL A 85 10.09 -4.74 6.39
CA VAL A 85 9.14 -3.63 6.22
C VAL A 85 8.20 -3.53 7.41
N TRP A 86 7.95 -2.32 7.87
CA TRP A 86 6.90 -2.00 8.84
C TRP A 86 5.64 -1.59 8.09
N VAL A 87 4.53 -2.26 8.36
CA VAL A 87 3.25 -2.02 7.69
C VAL A 87 2.23 -1.50 8.70
N MET A 88 1.71 -0.30 8.46
CA MET A 88 0.52 0.21 9.12
C MET A 88 -0.71 -0.27 8.35
N ASN A 89 -1.51 -1.15 8.95
CA ASN A 89 -2.76 -1.62 8.36
C ASN A 89 -3.90 -0.66 8.70
N VAL A 90 -4.61 -0.16 7.70
CA VAL A 90 -5.80 0.68 7.90
C VAL A 90 -7.03 -0.07 7.42
N VAL A 91 -8.03 -0.15 8.29
CA VAL A 91 -9.35 -0.69 7.97
C VAL A 91 -10.32 0.49 7.80
N PRO A 92 -10.94 0.68 6.63
CA PRO A 92 -11.92 1.74 6.44
C PRO A 92 -13.06 1.63 7.44
N ALA A 93 -13.42 2.72 8.12
CA ALA A 93 -14.40 2.72 9.21
C ALA A 93 -15.80 2.23 8.79
N ARG A 94 -16.11 2.32 7.49
CA ARG A 94 -17.40 1.94 6.90
C ARG A 94 -17.38 0.55 6.25
N ALA A 95 -16.23 -0.13 6.28
CA ALA A 95 -16.10 -1.52 5.88
C ALA A 95 -16.37 -2.49 7.05
N THR A 96 -16.39 -3.79 6.78
CA THR A 96 -16.48 -4.83 7.82
C THR A 96 -15.30 -4.69 8.77
N ASN A 97 -15.57 -4.61 10.07
CA ASN A 97 -14.54 -4.42 11.08
C ASN A 97 -13.66 -5.68 11.25
N ALA A 98 -12.57 -5.72 10.50
CA ALA A 98 -11.55 -6.76 10.54
C ALA A 98 -10.35 -6.42 11.44
N LEU A 99 -10.36 -5.26 12.11
CA LEU A 99 -9.25 -4.81 12.96
C LEU A 99 -8.92 -5.81 14.10
N PRO A 100 -9.90 -6.41 14.82
CA PRO A 100 -9.59 -7.40 15.84
C PRO A 100 -8.78 -8.58 15.30
N LEU A 101 -9.09 -9.04 14.08
CA LEU A 101 -8.37 -10.14 13.44
C LEU A 101 -6.92 -9.76 13.09
N ILE A 102 -6.69 -8.53 12.64
CA ILE A 102 -5.35 -8.00 12.36
C ILE A 102 -4.53 -7.95 13.66
N LEU A 103 -5.12 -7.47 14.76
CA LEU A 103 -4.47 -7.37 16.05
C LEU A 103 -4.17 -8.75 16.66
N ASP A 104 -5.10 -9.71 16.55
CA ASP A 104 -4.92 -11.10 17.01
C ASP A 104 -3.77 -11.81 16.29
N ARG A 105 -3.46 -11.39 15.05
CA ARG A 105 -2.30 -11.87 14.28
C ARG A 105 -0.99 -11.22 14.69
N GLY A 106 -1.02 -10.24 15.59
CA GLY A 106 0.15 -9.50 16.07
C GLY A 106 0.57 -8.36 15.15
N PHE A 107 -0.29 -7.92 14.23
CA PHE A 107 -0.02 -6.79 13.36
C PHE A 107 -0.54 -5.48 13.95
N VAL A 108 0.12 -4.38 13.61
CA VAL A 108 -0.36 -3.04 13.96
C VAL A 108 -1.44 -2.64 12.96
N GLY A 109 -2.57 -2.13 13.46
CA GLY A 109 -3.58 -1.55 12.60
C GLY A 109 -4.46 -0.54 13.30
N VAL A 110 -5.16 0.26 12.50
CA VAL A 110 -6.10 1.28 12.95
C VAL A 110 -7.36 1.27 12.07
N MET A 111 -8.48 1.72 12.63
CA MET A 111 -9.65 2.07 11.81
C MET A 111 -9.63 3.56 11.48
N HIS A 112 -9.96 3.92 10.24
CA HIS A 112 -9.98 5.32 9.80
C HIS A 112 -11.04 5.56 8.72
N ASP A 113 -11.66 6.74 8.72
CA ASP A 113 -12.53 7.20 7.62
C ASP A 113 -11.69 8.03 6.65
N TRP A 114 -11.47 7.51 5.44
CA TRP A 114 -10.64 8.17 4.42
C TRP A 114 -11.28 9.43 3.81
N CYS A 115 -12.52 9.75 4.16
CA CYS A 115 -13.11 11.06 3.88
C CYS A 115 -12.65 12.14 4.86
N GLU A 116 -11.94 11.76 5.93
CA GLU A 116 -11.30 12.66 6.87
C GLU A 116 -9.77 12.56 6.77
N PRO A 117 -9.03 13.63 7.08
CA PRO A 117 -7.56 13.59 7.09
C PRO A 117 -7.02 12.55 8.06
N PHE A 118 -6.01 11.79 7.64
CA PHE A 118 -5.39 10.76 8.47
C PHE A 118 -4.52 11.41 9.56
N PRO A 119 -4.64 11.04 10.84
CA PRO A 119 -3.96 11.70 11.95
C PRO A 119 -2.47 11.29 12.06
N THR A 120 -1.69 11.55 11.01
CA THR A 120 -0.25 11.28 10.94
C THR A 120 0.52 12.51 10.45
N TYR A 121 1.82 12.53 10.74
CA TYR A 121 2.70 13.58 10.26
C TYR A 121 2.88 13.49 8.73
N PRO A 122 2.99 14.62 8.02
CA PRO A 122 3.32 14.60 6.60
C PRO A 122 4.64 13.87 6.34
N ARG A 123 4.76 13.20 5.19
CA ARG A 123 5.98 12.50 4.74
C ARG A 123 6.47 11.43 5.74
N THR A 124 5.54 10.62 6.25
CA THR A 124 5.84 9.52 7.17
C THR A 124 6.18 8.24 6.41
N TYR A 125 5.42 7.92 5.36
CA TYR A 125 5.46 6.62 4.67
C TYR A 125 6.28 6.67 3.38
N ASP A 126 6.97 5.56 3.09
CA ASP A 126 7.76 5.36 1.87
C ASP A 126 6.90 4.74 0.75
N MET A 127 5.89 3.96 1.13
CA MET A 127 4.94 3.35 0.20
C MET A 127 3.51 3.38 0.73
N LEU A 128 2.57 3.74 -0.13
CA LEU A 128 1.14 3.56 0.09
C LEU A 128 0.64 2.44 -0.81
N HIS A 129 -0.15 1.53 -0.24
CA HIS A 129 -0.81 0.47 -0.95
C HIS A 129 -2.31 0.55 -0.70
N ALA A 130 -3.13 0.36 -1.75
CA ALA A 130 -4.56 0.21 -1.60
C ALA A 130 -5.14 -0.77 -2.62
N ASN A 131 -5.96 -1.71 -2.16
CA ASN A 131 -6.72 -2.64 -3.00
C ASN A 131 -8.22 -2.38 -2.86
N GLY A 132 -8.91 -2.05 -3.96
CA GLY A 132 -10.35 -1.78 -4.01
C GLY A 132 -10.81 -0.54 -3.23
N LEU A 133 -9.89 0.33 -2.81
CA LEU A 133 -10.23 1.48 -1.97
C LEU A 133 -10.98 2.57 -2.75
N ILE A 134 -10.61 2.82 -4.00
CA ILE A 134 -11.17 3.93 -4.78
C ILE A 134 -12.61 3.63 -5.16
N SER A 135 -12.89 2.40 -5.62
CA SER A 135 -14.26 1.97 -5.91
C SER A 135 -15.12 1.96 -4.65
N HIS A 136 -14.58 1.52 -3.51
CA HIS A 136 -15.28 1.58 -2.22
C HIS A 136 -15.65 3.01 -1.85
N LEU A 137 -14.69 3.93 -1.80
CA LEU A 137 -14.94 5.33 -1.41
C LEU A 137 -15.79 6.11 -2.42
N ALA A 138 -15.71 5.76 -3.72
CA ALA A 138 -16.56 6.35 -4.75
C ALA A 138 -18.05 6.03 -4.52
N SER A 139 -18.36 4.84 -4.01
CA SER A 139 -19.74 4.47 -3.64
C SER A 139 -20.29 5.26 -2.44
N GLU A 140 -19.39 5.81 -1.63
CA GLU A 140 -19.71 6.52 -0.39
C GLU A 140 -19.75 8.05 -0.56
N SER A 141 -19.71 8.55 -1.81
CA SER A 141 -19.68 9.99 -2.13
C SER A 141 -18.50 10.75 -1.51
N CYS A 142 -17.38 10.06 -1.28
CA CYS A 142 -16.16 10.67 -0.77
C CYS A 142 -15.47 11.52 -1.84
N ASN A 143 -14.81 12.62 -1.45
CA ASN A 143 -14.07 13.44 -2.40
C ASN A 143 -12.73 12.78 -2.75
N MET A 144 -12.64 12.19 -3.95
CA MET A 144 -11.41 11.53 -4.41
C MET A 144 -10.21 12.48 -4.47
N LEU A 145 -10.42 13.78 -4.73
CA LEU A 145 -9.32 14.73 -4.76
C LEU A 145 -8.71 14.90 -3.36
N GLU A 146 -9.54 14.95 -2.31
CA GLU A 146 -9.08 15.07 -0.92
C GLU A 146 -8.28 13.83 -0.50
N LEU A 147 -8.74 12.63 -0.88
CA LEU A 147 -7.98 11.39 -0.68
C LEU A 147 -6.60 11.47 -1.33
N PHE A 148 -6.51 11.90 -2.59
CA PHE A 148 -5.23 11.98 -3.30
C PHE A 148 -4.30 13.06 -2.74
N LEU A 149 -4.85 14.18 -2.27
CA LEU A 149 -4.09 15.21 -1.55
C LEU A 149 -3.58 14.69 -0.21
N GLU A 150 -4.37 13.89 0.50
CA GLU A 150 -3.97 13.26 1.74
C GLU A 150 -2.87 12.22 1.52
N MET A 151 -3.00 11.39 0.49
CA MET A 151 -1.94 10.50 0.03
C MET A 151 -0.65 11.27 -0.30
N ASP A 152 -0.75 12.40 -1.00
CA ASP A 152 0.40 13.27 -1.25
C ASP A 152 1.03 13.76 0.05
N ARG A 153 0.21 14.22 1.00
CA ARG A 153 0.67 14.78 2.27
C ARG A 153 1.47 13.76 3.09
N ILE A 154 0.96 12.52 3.21
CA ILE A 154 1.56 11.50 4.09
C ILE A 154 2.74 10.76 3.45
N LEU A 155 2.82 10.73 2.13
CA LEU A 155 3.88 10.06 1.39
C LEU A 155 5.15 10.93 1.31
N ARG A 156 6.30 10.30 1.54
CA ARG A 156 7.60 10.93 1.35
C ARG A 156 7.82 11.29 -0.12
N PRO A 157 8.63 12.33 -0.41
CA PRO A 157 9.06 12.55 -1.78
C PRO A 157 9.80 11.32 -2.32
N GLU A 158 9.66 11.04 -3.62
CA GLU A 158 10.15 9.80 -4.27
C GLU A 158 9.49 8.51 -3.77
N GLY A 159 8.49 8.63 -2.90
CA GLY A 159 7.70 7.51 -2.40
C GLY A 159 6.82 6.89 -3.49
N TRP A 160 6.42 5.65 -3.22
CA TRP A 160 5.65 4.82 -4.15
C TRP A 160 4.20 4.69 -3.73
N ILE A 161 3.30 4.63 -4.70
CA ILE A 161 1.89 4.36 -4.50
C ILE A 161 1.51 3.19 -5.40
N ILE A 162 0.82 2.21 -4.85
CA ILE A 162 0.35 1.05 -5.57
C ILE A 162 -1.16 0.94 -5.35
N LEU A 163 -1.92 1.09 -6.42
CA LEU A 163 -3.38 1.04 -6.41
C LEU A 163 -3.84 -0.12 -7.28
N SER A 164 -4.58 -1.05 -6.70
CA SER A 164 -5.26 -2.11 -7.45
C SER A 164 -6.76 -1.92 -7.33
N ASP A 165 -7.46 -1.74 -8.44
CA ASP A 165 -8.91 -1.51 -8.45
C ASP A 165 -9.50 -1.84 -9.83
N THR A 166 -10.81 -1.64 -9.97
CA THR A 166 -11.53 -1.70 -11.25
C THR A 166 -10.97 -0.72 -12.27
N MET A 167 -11.09 -1.05 -13.57
CA MET A 167 -10.59 -0.21 -14.66
C MET A 167 -11.05 1.25 -14.55
N TRP A 168 -12.34 1.50 -14.29
CA TRP A 168 -12.89 2.85 -14.14
C TRP A 168 -12.23 3.62 -12.98
N ALA A 169 -12.07 2.98 -11.82
CA ALA A 169 -11.44 3.58 -10.65
C ALA A 169 -9.97 3.92 -10.91
N ILE A 170 -9.24 3.04 -11.60
CA ILE A 170 -7.84 3.27 -11.99
C ILE A 170 -7.71 4.41 -13.01
N GLU A 171 -8.65 4.55 -13.95
CA GLU A 171 -8.63 5.69 -14.88
C GLU A 171 -8.88 7.02 -14.17
N LEU A 172 -9.78 7.05 -13.19
CA LEU A 172 -10.01 8.22 -12.34
C LEU A 172 -8.74 8.55 -11.53
N ALA A 173 -8.14 7.54 -10.89
CA ALA A 173 -6.89 7.65 -10.15
C ALA A 173 -5.76 8.22 -11.01
N ARG A 174 -5.61 7.73 -12.25
CA ARG A 174 -4.59 8.20 -13.18
C ARG A 174 -4.79 9.67 -13.54
N LYS A 175 -6.02 10.14 -13.71
CA LYS A 175 -6.30 11.57 -13.98
C LYS A 175 -5.87 12.45 -12.79
N LEU A 176 -6.20 12.04 -11.57
CA LEU A 176 -5.82 12.75 -10.34
C LEU A 176 -4.30 12.72 -10.11
N ALA A 177 -3.66 11.56 -10.29
CA ALA A 177 -2.21 11.41 -10.19
C ALA A 177 -1.46 12.35 -11.15
N THR A 178 -1.94 12.47 -12.40
CA THR A 178 -1.36 13.41 -13.37
C THR A 178 -1.54 14.87 -12.93
N GLN A 179 -2.68 15.24 -12.35
CA GLN A 179 -2.91 16.58 -11.82
C GLN A 179 -1.94 16.91 -10.67
N LEU A 180 -1.61 15.92 -9.84
CA LEU A 180 -0.61 16.01 -8.77
C LEU A 180 0.84 15.85 -9.25
N ARG A 181 1.07 15.71 -10.57
CA ARG A 181 2.38 15.50 -11.19
C ARG A 181 3.11 14.24 -10.69
N TRP A 182 2.37 13.22 -10.32
CA TRP A 182 2.94 11.91 -10.04
C TRP A 182 3.22 11.17 -11.36
N GLU A 183 4.33 10.43 -11.41
CA GLU A 183 4.61 9.56 -12.56
C GLU A 183 3.77 8.28 -12.42
N ALA A 184 2.80 8.09 -13.30
CA ALA A 184 1.87 6.97 -13.22
C ALA A 184 2.14 5.93 -14.33
N ARG A 185 2.25 4.66 -13.94
CA ARG A 185 2.43 3.51 -14.84
C ARG A 185 1.30 2.52 -14.60
N LEU A 186 0.55 2.22 -15.66
CA LEU A 186 -0.55 1.26 -15.61
C LEU A 186 -0.03 -0.12 -16.04
N ILE A 187 -0.39 -1.14 -15.26
CA ILE A 187 -0.03 -2.53 -15.50
C ILE A 187 -1.31 -3.35 -15.56
N ASP A 188 -1.51 -4.04 -16.69
CA ASP A 188 -2.63 -4.97 -16.87
C ASP A 188 -2.28 -6.32 -16.22
N LEU A 189 -3.09 -6.73 -15.24
CA LEU A 189 -3.00 -8.06 -14.65
C LEU A 189 -3.61 -9.05 -15.66
N GLN A 190 -2.80 -9.93 -16.26
CA GLN A 190 -3.21 -10.87 -17.32
C GLN A 190 -4.10 -12.04 -16.83
N ASN A 191 -5.09 -11.76 -15.99
CA ASN A 191 -5.96 -12.77 -15.38
C ASN A 191 -7.39 -12.76 -15.94
N GLY A 192 -7.68 -11.97 -16.98
CA GLY A 192 -9.04 -11.86 -17.54
C GLY A 192 -10.05 -11.15 -16.64
N SER A 193 -9.60 -10.61 -15.50
CA SER A 193 -10.38 -9.77 -14.58
C SER A 193 -10.36 -8.30 -14.99
N ASP A 194 -11.40 -7.54 -14.63
CA ASP A 194 -11.46 -6.08 -14.78
C ASP A 194 -10.55 -5.31 -13.79
N GLN A 195 -9.78 -6.03 -12.96
CA GLN A 195 -8.78 -5.43 -12.08
C GLN A 195 -7.57 -4.93 -12.87
N ARG A 196 -7.10 -3.76 -12.49
CA ARG A 196 -5.93 -3.08 -13.04
C ARG A 196 -5.03 -2.61 -11.90
N LEU A 197 -3.75 -2.53 -12.20
CA LEU A 197 -2.75 -2.03 -11.28
C LEU A 197 -2.22 -0.69 -11.76
N LEU A 198 -2.22 0.30 -10.89
CA LEU A 198 -1.58 1.59 -11.10
C LEU A 198 -0.43 1.74 -10.12
N VAL A 199 0.77 1.87 -10.66
CA VAL A 199 1.98 2.17 -9.89
C VAL A 199 2.30 3.64 -10.12
N CYS A 200 2.28 4.44 -9.07
CA CYS A 200 2.65 5.85 -9.12
C CYS A 200 3.92 6.11 -8.32
N GLN A 201 4.76 7.01 -8.82
CA GLN A 201 5.90 7.54 -8.10
C GLN A 201 5.73 9.03 -7.89
N LYS A 202 5.81 9.48 -6.63
CA LYS A 202 5.76 10.90 -6.28
C LYS A 202 7.08 11.57 -6.65
N GLN A 203 7.02 12.61 -7.47
CA GLN A 203 8.22 13.33 -7.89
C GLN A 203 8.75 14.26 -6.78
N PHE A 204 10.06 14.35 -6.62
CA PHE A 204 10.68 15.38 -5.80
C PHE A 204 10.70 16.69 -6.58
N VAL A 205 9.80 17.62 -6.24
CA VAL A 205 9.83 18.95 -6.83
C VAL A 205 10.95 19.75 -6.16
N LYS A 206 12.11 19.84 -6.81
CA LYS A 206 13.07 20.92 -6.51
C LYS A 206 12.41 22.23 -6.91
N ILE A 207 12.16 23.09 -5.94
CA ILE A 207 11.87 24.50 -6.23
C ILE A 207 13.21 25.07 -6.75
N GLU A 208 13.38 25.10 -8.06
CA GLU A 208 14.41 25.92 -8.68
C GLU A 208 14.01 27.37 -8.39
N LEU A 209 14.67 27.99 -7.42
CA LEU A 209 14.62 29.43 -7.23
C LEU A 209 15.26 30.03 -8.48
N ASP A 210 14.44 30.58 -9.37
CA ASP A 210 14.92 31.31 -10.53
C ASP A 210 15.84 32.44 -10.04
N PRO A 211 17.12 32.49 -10.46
CA PRO A 211 18.05 33.54 -10.04
C PRO A 211 17.66 34.95 -10.52
N SER A 212 16.61 35.08 -11.33
CA SER A 212 16.15 36.35 -11.90
C SER A 212 15.26 37.20 -10.99
N ASP A 213 14.90 36.73 -9.79
CA ASP A 213 14.08 37.46 -8.80
C ASP A 213 14.90 38.25 -7.75
N LYS A 214 16.09 38.76 -8.13
CA LYS A 214 16.90 39.68 -7.33
C LYS A 214 17.24 40.97 -8.05
#